data_AF-A0A7Y8GPF9-F1
#
_entry.id   AF-A0A7Y8GPF9-F1
#
_cell.length_a   1.000
_cell.length_b   1.000
_cell.length_c   1.000
_cell.angle_alpha   90.00
_cell.angle_beta   90.00
_cell.angle_gamma   90.00
#
_symmetry.space_group_name_H-M   'P 1'
#
loop_
_entity.id
_entity.type
_entity.pdbx_description
1 polymer ?
#
loop_
_entity_poly.entity_id
_entity_poly.type
_entity_poly.pdbx_seq_one_letter_code
_entity_poly.pdbx_strand_id
1 'polypeptide(L)'
;MKIGGAEMTKRRIVELLVSPWFLAPLCFGSGAGLAVAILGVPLLWTPEAAGWASAIGTSAAAIVALVVGVVPEINRRREMEIKSFAQMHVTESSLETQLLHVSVAIEHARQEFLDAAARRAIFAAMEKFDPMPVAALLNFPEHLGPGVLGNTSRCVVDMNRVDALMRTFRSVPSESVIEGGEWLTGVLVSAYLSMDDARSAYSVALGRKPSRLPEVPAEVIAARAANE
;
A
#
# COMPACT_ATOMS: atom_id res chain seq x y z
N MET A 1 12.83 -30.00 0.73
CA MET A 1 12.26 -28.90 1.54
C MET A 1 13.14 -28.71 2.78
N LYS A 2 14.25 -27.97 2.65
CA LYS A 2 15.18 -27.60 3.72
C LYS A 2 15.73 -26.20 3.42
N ILE A 3 14.89 -25.19 3.59
CA ILE A 3 15.27 -23.77 3.53
C ILE A 3 14.53 -23.14 4.70
N GLY A 4 15.23 -22.86 5.80
CA GLY A 4 14.59 -22.35 7.02
C GLY A 4 15.51 -22.30 8.24
N GLY A 5 16.56 -23.13 8.28
CA GLY A 5 17.52 -23.12 9.39
C GLY A 5 18.52 -21.95 9.32
N ALA A 6 19.07 -21.65 8.14
CA ALA A 6 20.17 -20.69 8.01
C ALA A 6 19.75 -19.21 8.17
N GLU A 7 18.52 -18.84 7.77
CA GLU A 7 18.00 -17.49 7.98
C GLU A 7 17.67 -17.22 9.46
N MET A 8 17.15 -18.23 10.16
CA MET A 8 16.77 -18.11 11.56
C MET A 8 18.00 -17.92 12.47
N THR A 9 19.12 -18.56 12.14
CA THR A 9 20.39 -18.38 12.86
C THR A 9 21.02 -17.01 12.61
N LYS A 10 20.94 -16.48 11.37
CA LYS A 10 21.43 -15.13 11.06
C LYS A 10 20.63 -14.04 11.80
N ARG A 11 19.29 -14.16 11.86
CA ARG A 11 18.45 -13.21 12.61
C ARG A 11 18.77 -13.19 14.11
N ARG A 12 18.95 -14.36 14.73
CA ARG A 12 19.34 -14.45 16.15
C ARG A 12 20.72 -13.87 16.43
N ILE A 13 21.69 -14.06 15.53
CA ILE A 13 23.04 -13.47 15.67
C ILE A 13 22.99 -11.94 15.58
N VAL A 14 22.18 -11.40 14.65
CA VAL A 14 21.98 -9.95 14.54
C VAL A 14 21.24 -9.40 15.77
N GLU A 15 20.21 -10.07 16.26
CA GLU A 15 19.52 -9.68 17.51
C GLU A 15 20.46 -9.70 18.74
N LEU A 16 21.37 -10.68 18.82
CA LEU A 16 22.39 -10.74 19.87
C LEU A 16 23.43 -9.63 19.73
N LEU A 17 23.87 -9.31 18.51
CA LEU A 17 24.83 -8.22 18.23
C LEU A 17 24.24 -6.82 18.48
N VAL A 18 22.92 -6.67 18.34
CA VAL A 18 22.20 -5.40 18.54
C VAL A 18 21.66 -5.26 19.97
N SER A 19 21.76 -6.32 20.79
CA SER A 19 21.36 -6.30 22.19
C SER A 19 22.12 -5.22 22.98
N PRO A 20 21.43 -4.39 23.80
CA PRO A 20 22.07 -3.39 24.64
C PRO A 20 23.14 -4.00 25.57
N TRP A 21 22.93 -5.25 25.99
CA TRP A 21 23.82 -6.00 26.87
C TRP A 21 25.13 -6.44 26.19
N PHE A 22 25.13 -6.56 24.86
CA PHE A 22 26.33 -6.89 24.07
C PHE A 22 27.08 -5.63 23.61
N LEU A 23 26.34 -4.57 23.27
CA LEU A 23 26.91 -3.30 22.81
C LEU A 23 27.52 -2.48 23.96
N ALA A 24 26.93 -2.48 25.15
CA ALA A 24 27.43 -1.72 26.30
C ALA A 24 28.91 -2.05 26.66
N PRO A 25 29.32 -3.32 26.84
CA PRO A 25 30.72 -3.63 27.12
C PRO A 25 31.65 -3.36 25.93
N LEU A 26 31.18 -3.48 24.68
CA LEU A 26 31.95 -3.15 23.48
C LEU A 26 32.18 -1.65 23.34
N CYS A 27 31.19 -0.80 23.63
CA CYS A 27 31.33 0.65 23.67
C CYS A 27 32.26 1.10 24.80
N PHE A 28 32.16 0.49 25.99
CA PHE A 28 33.08 0.77 27.10
C PHE A 28 34.53 0.34 26.77
N GLY A 29 34.71 -0.85 26.20
CA GLY A 29 36.02 -1.39 25.84
C GLY A 29 36.68 -0.63 24.67
N SER A 30 35.90 -0.25 23.65
CA SER A 30 36.42 0.54 22.52
C SER A 30 36.70 2.00 22.90
N GLY A 31 35.87 2.63 23.74
CA GLY A 31 36.12 3.98 24.25
C GLY A 31 37.39 4.07 25.10
N ALA A 32 37.61 3.09 25.98
CA ALA A 32 38.83 2.98 26.77
C ALA A 32 40.06 2.68 25.89
N GLY A 33 39.94 1.76 24.92
CA GLY A 33 41.02 1.39 24.01
C GLY A 33 41.45 2.53 23.07
N LEU A 34 40.49 3.29 22.54
CA LEU A 34 40.76 4.44 21.67
C LEU A 34 41.42 5.59 22.45
N ALA A 35 40.98 5.86 23.68
CA ALA A 35 41.60 6.85 24.55
C ALA A 35 43.05 6.48 24.91
N VAL A 36 43.32 5.20 25.18
CA VAL A 36 44.68 4.68 25.43
C VAL A 36 45.57 4.78 24.19
N ALA A 37 45.02 4.49 23.00
CA ALA A 37 45.77 4.57 21.75
C ALA A 37 46.09 6.02 21.33
N ILE A 38 45.21 6.98 21.62
CA ILE A 38 45.40 8.39 21.24
C ILE A 38 46.26 9.15 22.26
N LEU A 39 46.07 8.91 23.56
CA LEU A 39 46.72 9.69 24.62
C LEU A 39 48.01 9.05 25.16
N GLY A 40 48.20 7.74 24.94
CA GLY A 40 49.28 6.99 25.58
C GLY A 40 49.02 6.78 27.09
N VAL A 41 49.45 5.64 27.61
CA VAL A 41 49.21 5.21 29.00
C VAL A 41 49.62 6.24 30.09
N PRO A 42 50.70 7.04 29.97
CA PRO A 42 51.11 7.91 31.08
C PRO A 42 50.30 9.22 31.19
N LEU A 43 49.56 9.64 30.14
CA LEU A 43 48.77 10.88 30.16
C LEU A 43 47.32 10.67 30.65
N LEU A 44 46.86 9.41 30.79
CA LEU A 44 45.50 9.07 31.19
C LEU A 44 45.22 9.18 32.70
N TRP A 45 46.26 9.43 33.50
CA TRP A 45 46.13 9.58 34.95
C TRP A 45 45.80 11.02 35.38
N THR A 46 45.71 11.97 34.45
CA THR A 46 45.26 13.32 34.76
C THR A 46 43.73 13.41 34.73
N PRO A 47 43.13 14.25 35.60
CA PRO A 47 41.68 14.47 35.62
C PRO A 47 41.14 14.94 34.26
N GLU A 48 41.93 15.71 33.50
CA GLU A 48 41.51 16.17 32.18
C GLU A 48 41.39 15.01 31.19
N ALA A 49 42.34 14.07 31.18
CA ALA A 49 42.33 12.93 30.27
C ALA A 49 41.18 11.94 30.56
N ALA A 50 40.82 11.76 31.84
CA ALA A 50 39.62 11.03 32.23
C ALA A 50 38.32 11.70 31.72
N GLY A 51 38.28 13.04 31.76
CA GLY A 51 37.17 13.82 31.19
C GLY A 51 37.01 13.63 29.68
N TRP A 52 38.11 13.65 28.92
CA TRP A 52 38.09 13.39 27.48
C TRP A 52 37.69 11.95 27.14
N ALA A 53 38.21 10.95 27.86
CA ALA A 53 37.83 9.55 27.66
C ALA A 53 36.33 9.32 27.92
N SER A 54 35.78 9.92 28.97
CA SER A 54 34.35 9.84 29.27
C SER A 54 33.51 10.50 28.18
N ALA A 55 33.89 11.70 27.72
CA ALA A 55 33.16 12.42 26.67
C ALA A 55 33.18 11.68 25.32
N ILE A 56 34.31 11.08 24.97
CA ILE A 56 34.44 10.23 23.77
C ILE A 56 33.58 8.98 23.91
N GLY A 57 33.63 8.31 25.06
CA GLY A 57 32.82 7.12 25.34
C GLY A 57 31.31 7.38 25.26
N THR A 58 30.82 8.48 25.85
CA THR A 58 29.40 8.86 25.78
C THR A 58 28.99 9.27 24.37
N SER A 59 29.87 9.97 23.64
CA SER A 59 29.59 10.35 22.24
C SER A 59 29.54 9.13 21.33
N ALA A 60 30.47 8.17 21.50
CA ALA A 60 30.46 6.91 20.79
C ALA A 60 29.21 6.08 21.13
N ALA A 61 28.83 6.00 22.40
CA ALA A 61 27.61 5.32 22.82
C ALA A 61 26.34 5.98 22.24
N ALA A 62 26.28 7.32 22.20
CA ALA A 62 25.19 8.06 21.58
C ALA A 62 25.13 7.83 20.06
N ILE A 63 26.27 7.82 19.37
CA ILE A 63 26.35 7.49 17.94
C ILE A 63 25.88 6.06 17.71
N VAL A 64 26.33 5.09 18.52
CA VAL A 64 25.89 3.69 18.42
C VAL A 64 24.39 3.57 18.68
N ALA A 65 23.85 4.25 19.70
CA ALA A 65 22.42 4.25 19.99
C ALA A 65 21.60 4.88 18.85
N LEU A 66 22.09 5.97 18.25
CA LEU A 66 21.47 6.57 17.06
C LEU A 66 21.55 5.65 15.85
N VAL A 67 22.70 5.01 15.60
CA VAL A 67 22.85 4.06 14.49
C VAL A 67 21.95 2.84 14.69
N VAL A 68 21.85 2.32 15.91
CA VAL A 68 21.02 1.15 16.25
C VAL A 68 19.53 1.50 16.28
N GLY A 69 19.14 2.71 16.65
CA GLY A 69 17.74 3.13 16.71
C GLY A 69 17.22 3.74 15.41
N VAL A 70 17.96 4.68 14.83
CA VAL A 70 17.52 5.51 13.70
C VAL A 70 17.68 4.77 12.37
N VAL A 71 18.77 4.01 12.16
CA VAL A 71 18.99 3.33 10.87
C VAL A 71 17.91 2.26 10.61
N PRO A 72 17.52 1.40 11.57
CA PRO A 72 16.42 0.46 11.35
C PRO A 72 15.09 1.15 11.06
N GLU A 73 14.81 2.27 11.71
CA GLU A 73 13.57 3.02 11.46
C GLU A 73 13.57 3.68 10.07
N ILE A 74 14.70 4.25 9.63
CA ILE A 74 14.86 4.75 8.25
C ILE A 74 14.67 3.62 7.24
N ASN A 75 15.29 2.46 7.49
CA ASN A 75 15.15 1.29 6.61
C ASN A 75 13.71 0.78 6.58
N ARG A 76 13.03 0.73 7.72
CA ARG A 76 11.61 0.35 7.82
C ARG A 76 10.73 1.30 7.00
N ARG A 77 10.94 2.62 7.12
CA ARG A 77 10.19 3.62 6.35
C ARG A 77 10.41 3.48 4.85
N ARG A 78 11.66 3.28 4.42
CA ARG A 78 12.00 3.04 3.01
C ARG A 78 11.36 1.74 2.49
N GLU A 79 11.38 0.68 3.28
CA GLU A 79 10.74 -0.59 2.90
C GLU A 79 9.22 -0.41 2.72
N MET A 80 8.58 0.33 3.62
CA MET A 80 7.14 0.62 3.53
C MET A 80 6.79 1.48 2.33
N GLU A 81 7.62 2.46 2.01
CA GLU A 81 7.49 3.29 0.80
C GLU A 81 7.60 2.43 -0.48
N ILE A 82 8.61 1.54 -0.55
CA ILE A 82 8.76 0.62 -1.69
C ILE A 82 7.53 -0.30 -1.80
N LYS A 83 7.03 -0.81 -0.68
CA LYS A 83 5.82 -1.65 -0.64
C LYS A 83 4.59 -0.89 -1.11
N SER A 84 4.40 0.36 -0.70
CA SER A 84 3.25 1.15 -1.14
C SER A 84 3.31 1.45 -2.64
N PHE A 85 4.49 1.75 -3.18
CA PHE A 85 4.67 1.94 -4.63
C PHE A 85 4.42 0.66 -5.42
N ALA A 86 4.94 -0.48 -4.96
CA ALA A 86 4.68 -1.77 -5.58
C ALA A 86 3.18 -2.13 -5.54
N GLN A 87 2.51 -1.91 -4.40
CA GLN A 87 1.08 -2.14 -4.27
C GLN A 87 0.28 -1.21 -5.18
N MET A 88 0.70 0.04 -5.36
CA MET A 88 0.04 1.00 -6.24
C MET A 88 0.09 0.54 -7.69
N HIS A 89 1.22 0.00 -8.16
CA HIS A 89 1.32 -0.61 -9.49
C HIS A 89 0.40 -1.81 -9.68
N VAL A 90 0.36 -2.72 -8.71
CA VAL A 90 -0.52 -3.89 -8.77
C VAL A 90 -1.99 -3.45 -8.80
N THR A 91 -2.33 -2.45 -8.00
CA THR A 91 -3.70 -1.92 -7.93
C THR A 91 -4.10 -1.18 -9.20
N GLU A 92 -3.22 -0.38 -9.79
CA GLU A 92 -3.43 0.30 -11.07
C GLU A 92 -3.78 -0.72 -12.17
N SER A 93 -2.98 -1.77 -12.32
CA SER A 93 -3.22 -2.83 -13.32
C SER A 93 -4.50 -3.64 -13.03
N SER A 94 -4.80 -3.87 -11.75
CA SER A 94 -6.06 -4.49 -11.35
C SER A 94 -7.26 -3.61 -11.76
N LEU A 95 -7.21 -2.31 -11.48
CA LEU A 95 -8.27 -1.37 -11.85
C LEU A 95 -8.47 -1.30 -13.37
N GLU A 96 -7.41 -1.31 -14.18
CA GLU A 96 -7.53 -1.36 -15.63
C GLU A 96 -8.34 -2.57 -16.10
N THR A 97 -8.06 -3.75 -15.53
CA THR A 97 -8.79 -4.97 -15.86
C THR A 97 -10.24 -4.90 -15.37
N GLN A 98 -10.46 -4.43 -14.15
CA GLN A 98 -11.79 -4.34 -13.56
C GLN A 98 -12.67 -3.29 -14.26
N LEU A 99 -12.09 -2.20 -14.77
CA LEU A 99 -12.81 -1.20 -15.57
C LEU A 99 -13.41 -1.80 -16.84
N LEU A 100 -12.69 -2.72 -17.51
CA LEU A 100 -13.23 -3.46 -18.66
C LEU A 100 -14.39 -4.38 -18.28
N HIS A 101 -14.31 -5.01 -17.11
CA HIS A 101 -15.40 -5.85 -16.61
C HIS A 101 -16.65 -5.02 -16.27
N VAL A 102 -16.45 -3.86 -15.63
CA VAL A 102 -17.54 -2.94 -15.31
C VAL A 102 -18.15 -2.30 -16.56
N SER A 103 -17.35 -1.98 -17.60
CA SER A 103 -17.92 -1.44 -18.85
C SER A 103 -18.85 -2.45 -19.53
N VAL A 104 -18.46 -3.73 -19.60
CA VAL A 104 -19.32 -4.80 -20.14
C VAL A 104 -20.57 -4.99 -19.29
N ALA A 105 -20.46 -4.88 -17.96
CA ALA A 105 -21.62 -4.95 -17.07
C ALA A 105 -22.60 -3.78 -17.29
N ILE A 106 -22.09 -2.55 -17.51
CA ILE A 106 -22.89 -1.37 -17.85
C ILE A 106 -23.67 -1.60 -19.14
N GLU A 107 -23.02 -2.13 -20.19
CA GLU A 107 -23.66 -2.42 -21.48
C GLU A 107 -24.85 -3.38 -21.33
N HIS A 108 -24.70 -4.43 -20.51
CA HIS A 108 -25.79 -5.37 -20.25
C HIS A 108 -26.88 -4.80 -19.32
N ALA A 109 -26.55 -3.78 -18.50
CA ALA A 109 -27.50 -3.13 -17.60
C ALA A 109 -28.36 -2.05 -18.27
N ARG A 110 -28.10 -1.70 -19.54
CA ARG A 110 -28.88 -0.71 -20.32
C ARG A 110 -30.35 -1.05 -20.50
N GLN A 111 -30.71 -2.31 -20.36
CA GLN A 111 -32.08 -2.77 -20.56
C GLN A 111 -32.99 -2.26 -19.43
N GLU A 112 -34.16 -1.73 -19.76
CA GLU A 112 -35.14 -1.25 -18.78
C GLU A 112 -35.51 -2.35 -17.76
N PHE A 113 -35.63 -3.58 -18.26
CA PHE A 113 -35.91 -4.79 -17.50
C PHE A 113 -34.73 -5.76 -17.60
N LEU A 114 -34.24 -6.22 -16.46
CA LEU A 114 -33.16 -7.19 -16.40
C LEU A 114 -33.75 -8.60 -16.38
N ASP A 115 -33.77 -9.23 -17.55
CA ASP A 115 -34.19 -10.62 -17.70
C ASP A 115 -33.14 -11.61 -17.14
N ALA A 116 -33.43 -12.91 -17.20
CA ALA A 116 -32.51 -13.94 -16.73
C ALA A 116 -31.17 -13.97 -17.51
N ALA A 117 -31.19 -13.62 -18.80
CA ALA A 117 -30.00 -13.66 -19.66
C ALA A 117 -29.08 -12.47 -19.37
N ALA A 118 -29.63 -11.25 -19.30
CA ALA A 118 -28.93 -10.03 -18.95
C ALA A 118 -28.28 -10.14 -17.57
N ARG A 119 -29.01 -10.65 -16.56
CA ARG A 119 -28.45 -10.86 -15.22
C ARG A 119 -27.27 -11.84 -15.22
N ARG A 120 -27.37 -12.95 -15.97
CA ARG A 120 -26.24 -13.90 -16.11
C ARG A 120 -25.04 -13.25 -16.79
N ALA A 121 -25.26 -12.44 -17.81
CA ALA A 121 -24.18 -11.73 -18.49
C ALA A 121 -23.49 -10.71 -17.57
N ILE A 122 -24.27 -9.95 -16.79
CA ILE A 122 -23.74 -9.02 -15.78
C ILE A 122 -22.92 -9.78 -14.74
N PHE A 123 -23.39 -10.92 -14.24
CA PHE A 123 -22.62 -11.72 -13.28
C PHE A 123 -21.34 -12.29 -13.85
N ALA A 124 -21.37 -12.78 -15.09
CA ALA A 124 -20.18 -13.28 -15.76
C ALA A 124 -19.15 -12.16 -15.97
N ALA A 125 -19.61 -10.96 -16.33
CA ALA A 125 -18.75 -9.79 -16.45
C ALA A 125 -18.13 -9.41 -15.10
N MET A 126 -18.91 -9.47 -14.01
CA MET A 126 -18.49 -9.08 -12.65
C MET A 126 -17.82 -10.19 -11.85
N GLU A 127 -17.58 -11.38 -12.43
CA GLU A 127 -17.02 -12.53 -11.69
C GLU A 127 -15.64 -12.24 -11.09
N LYS A 128 -14.81 -11.45 -11.80
CA LYS A 128 -13.45 -11.08 -11.39
C LYS A 128 -13.38 -9.73 -10.67
N PHE A 129 -14.52 -9.14 -10.35
CA PHE A 129 -14.57 -7.89 -9.62
C PHE A 129 -14.11 -8.10 -8.18
N ASP A 130 -13.09 -7.35 -7.76
CA ASP A 130 -12.49 -7.51 -6.43
C ASP A 130 -12.02 -6.15 -5.86
N PRO A 131 -12.64 -5.66 -4.77
CA PRO A 131 -12.22 -4.43 -4.10
C PRO A 131 -10.92 -4.59 -3.29
N MET A 132 -10.47 -5.82 -3.00
CA MET A 132 -9.37 -6.07 -2.07
C MET A 132 -8.03 -5.43 -2.46
N PRO A 133 -7.56 -5.46 -3.72
CA PRO A 133 -6.30 -4.81 -4.10
C PRO A 133 -6.30 -3.31 -3.80
N VAL A 134 -7.45 -2.65 -4.02
CA VAL A 134 -7.65 -1.22 -3.77
C VAL A 134 -7.76 -0.95 -2.27
N ALA A 135 -8.49 -1.78 -1.53
CA ALA A 135 -8.59 -1.67 -0.08
C ALA A 135 -7.24 -1.90 0.62
N ALA A 136 -6.38 -2.77 0.07
CA ALA A 136 -5.06 -3.04 0.62
C ALA A 136 -4.13 -1.80 0.60
N LEU A 137 -4.33 -0.86 -0.32
CA LEU A 137 -3.59 0.41 -0.34
C LEU A 137 -3.88 1.29 0.88
N LEU A 138 -5.08 1.18 1.46
CA LEU A 138 -5.46 1.95 2.65
C LEU A 138 -4.67 1.55 3.90
N ASN A 139 -3.90 0.46 3.86
CA ASN A 139 -2.95 0.09 4.92
C ASN A 139 -1.66 0.93 4.89
N PHE A 140 -1.48 1.79 3.88
CA PHE A 140 -0.30 2.64 3.71
C PHE A 140 -0.64 4.14 3.63
N PRO A 141 -1.52 4.69 4.50
CA PRO A 141 -2.05 6.04 4.32
C PRO A 141 -0.96 7.12 4.40
N GLU A 142 0.08 6.89 5.21
CA GLU A 142 1.21 7.82 5.39
C GLU A 142 2.07 7.98 4.13
N HIS A 143 2.00 7.03 3.20
CA HIS A 143 2.75 7.03 1.95
C HIS A 143 1.89 7.44 0.74
N LEU A 144 0.59 7.65 0.96
CA LEU A 144 -0.33 8.13 -0.06
C LEU A 144 -0.48 9.65 0.07
N GLY A 145 -0.28 10.38 -1.02
CA GLY A 145 -0.64 11.80 -1.06
C GLY A 145 -2.15 11.99 -0.79
N PRO A 146 -2.60 13.15 -0.28
CA PRO A 146 -4.00 13.36 0.11
C PRO A 146 -4.99 13.15 -1.03
N GLY A 147 -4.62 13.53 -2.27
CA GLY A 147 -5.45 13.28 -3.46
C GLY A 147 -5.57 11.80 -3.79
N VAL A 148 -4.49 11.03 -3.65
CA VAL A 148 -4.48 9.58 -3.89
C VAL A 148 -5.35 8.90 -2.83
N LEU A 149 -5.14 9.20 -1.56
CA LEU A 149 -5.90 8.62 -0.45
C LEU A 149 -7.41 8.90 -0.57
N GLY A 150 -7.78 10.14 -0.95
CA GLY A 150 -9.18 10.52 -1.17
C GLY A 150 -9.84 9.71 -2.27
N ASN A 151 -9.20 9.62 -3.44
CA ASN A 151 -9.71 8.85 -4.57
C ASN A 151 -9.75 7.34 -4.28
N THR A 152 -8.72 6.79 -3.62
CA THR A 152 -8.71 5.39 -3.18
C THR A 152 -9.87 5.09 -2.25
N SER A 153 -10.09 5.94 -1.24
CA SER A 153 -11.17 5.74 -0.26
C SER A 153 -12.55 5.75 -0.92
N ARG A 154 -12.79 6.72 -1.82
CA ARG A 154 -14.03 6.78 -2.60
C ARG A 154 -14.22 5.54 -3.46
N CYS A 155 -13.18 5.15 -4.20
CA CYS A 155 -13.20 3.96 -5.04
C CYS A 155 -13.52 2.70 -4.24
N VAL A 156 -12.93 2.51 -3.06
CA VAL A 156 -13.21 1.34 -2.21
C VAL A 156 -14.68 1.31 -1.77
N VAL A 157 -15.24 2.47 -1.38
CA VAL A 157 -16.65 2.55 -0.98
C VAL A 157 -17.57 2.19 -2.15
N ASP A 158 -17.34 2.78 -3.33
CA ASP A 158 -18.17 2.53 -4.51
C ASP A 158 -18.04 1.08 -4.99
N MET A 159 -16.83 0.50 -4.95
CA MET A 159 -16.63 -0.91 -5.28
C MET A 159 -17.31 -1.85 -4.28
N ASN A 160 -17.19 -1.58 -2.98
CA ASN A 160 -17.88 -2.38 -1.96
C ASN A 160 -19.40 -2.30 -2.10
N ARG A 161 -19.94 -1.15 -2.50
CA ARG A 161 -21.36 -0.99 -2.81
C ARG A 161 -21.77 -1.89 -3.97
N VAL A 162 -20.99 -1.94 -5.05
CA VAL A 162 -21.24 -2.84 -6.19
C VAL A 162 -21.12 -4.30 -5.79
N ASP A 163 -20.11 -4.70 -5.02
CA ASP A 163 -19.95 -6.07 -4.55
C ASP A 163 -21.13 -6.52 -3.66
N ALA A 164 -21.54 -5.68 -2.70
CA ALA A 164 -22.72 -5.95 -1.87
C ALA A 164 -24.00 -6.09 -2.70
N LEU A 165 -24.15 -5.25 -3.72
CA LEU A 165 -25.25 -5.30 -4.66
C LEU A 165 -25.25 -6.63 -5.44
N MET A 166 -24.12 -7.02 -6.02
CA MET A 166 -23.97 -8.25 -6.79
C MET A 166 -24.26 -9.49 -5.94
N ARG A 167 -23.82 -9.51 -4.67
CA ARG A 167 -24.19 -10.58 -3.72
C ARG A 167 -25.69 -10.65 -3.48
N THR A 168 -26.35 -9.50 -3.37
CA THR A 168 -27.82 -9.43 -3.23
C THR A 168 -28.51 -9.96 -4.47
N PHE A 169 -28.09 -9.54 -5.67
CA PHE A 169 -28.64 -10.04 -6.92
C PHE A 169 -28.51 -11.57 -7.06
N ARG A 170 -27.43 -12.18 -6.55
CA ARG A 170 -27.25 -13.65 -6.62
C ARG A 170 -28.33 -14.41 -5.85
N SER A 171 -28.93 -13.79 -4.83
CA SER A 171 -30.01 -14.39 -4.05
C SER A 171 -31.39 -14.27 -4.72
N VAL A 172 -31.50 -13.49 -5.79
CA VAL A 172 -32.77 -13.24 -6.46
C VAL A 172 -33.11 -14.42 -7.39
N PRO A 173 -34.36 -14.96 -7.35
CA PRO A 173 -34.76 -16.08 -8.20
C PRO A 173 -34.58 -15.78 -9.69
N SER A 174 -34.10 -16.78 -10.45
CA SER A 174 -33.82 -16.66 -11.90
C SER A 174 -35.05 -16.34 -12.76
N GLU A 175 -36.25 -16.56 -12.24
CA GLU A 175 -37.52 -16.31 -12.94
C GLU A 175 -38.06 -14.89 -12.72
N SER A 176 -37.54 -14.16 -11.74
CA SER A 176 -37.97 -12.78 -11.48
C SER A 176 -37.35 -11.82 -12.50
N VAL A 177 -38.19 -10.95 -13.07
CA VAL A 177 -37.73 -9.78 -13.83
C VAL A 177 -37.49 -8.66 -12.83
N ILE A 178 -36.32 -8.03 -12.93
CA ILE A 178 -35.99 -6.89 -12.07
C ILE A 178 -36.20 -5.62 -12.89
N GLU A 179 -37.17 -4.82 -12.46
CA GLU A 179 -37.35 -3.46 -12.97
C GLU A 179 -36.22 -2.55 -12.49
N GLY A 180 -35.67 -1.75 -13.41
CA GLY A 180 -34.72 -0.70 -13.08
C GLY A 180 -33.28 -0.97 -13.47
N GLY A 181 -33.03 -1.42 -14.71
CA GLY A 181 -31.66 -1.39 -15.24
C GLY A 181 -31.00 0.00 -15.14
N GLU A 182 -31.77 1.08 -15.15
CA GLU A 182 -31.29 2.45 -14.98
C GLU A 182 -30.60 2.69 -13.63
N TRP A 183 -31.19 2.25 -12.51
CA TRP A 183 -30.56 2.47 -11.20
C TRP A 183 -29.28 1.64 -11.05
N LEU A 184 -29.27 0.41 -11.58
CA LEU A 184 -28.07 -0.45 -11.59
C LEU A 184 -26.97 0.19 -12.44
N THR A 185 -27.33 0.69 -13.62
CA THR A 185 -26.43 1.42 -14.52
C THR A 185 -25.83 2.62 -13.81
N GLY A 186 -26.63 3.41 -13.09
CA GLY A 186 -26.13 4.55 -12.31
C GLY A 186 -25.10 4.14 -11.24
N VAL A 187 -25.33 3.04 -10.53
CA VAL A 187 -24.38 2.52 -9.53
C VAL A 187 -23.08 2.04 -10.20
N LEU A 188 -23.17 1.30 -11.31
CA LEU A 188 -22.01 0.80 -12.05
C LEU A 188 -21.20 1.95 -12.68
N VAL A 189 -21.87 2.97 -13.23
CA VAL A 189 -21.23 4.18 -13.78
C VAL A 189 -20.50 4.96 -12.68
N SER A 190 -21.10 5.13 -11.49
CA SER A 190 -20.44 5.77 -10.36
C SER A 190 -19.18 5.01 -9.95
N ALA A 191 -19.26 3.68 -9.86
CA ALA A 191 -18.10 2.85 -9.55
C ALA A 191 -17.02 2.99 -10.63
N TYR A 192 -17.39 2.93 -11.92
CA TYR A 192 -16.46 3.13 -13.04
C TYR A 192 -15.72 4.47 -12.94
N LEU A 193 -16.45 5.56 -12.70
CA LEU A 193 -15.84 6.90 -12.57
C LEU A 193 -14.86 6.95 -11.39
N SER A 194 -15.27 6.45 -10.22
CA SER A 194 -14.39 6.42 -9.04
C SER A 194 -13.13 5.57 -9.25
N MET A 195 -13.25 4.46 -9.98
CA MET A 195 -12.14 3.58 -10.34
C MET A 195 -11.19 4.27 -11.33
N ASP A 196 -11.72 4.97 -12.33
CA ASP A 196 -10.88 5.71 -13.28
C ASP A 196 -10.18 6.92 -12.64
N ASP A 197 -10.84 7.61 -11.70
CA ASP A 197 -10.25 8.71 -10.93
C ASP A 197 -9.12 8.20 -10.02
N ALA A 198 -9.34 7.07 -9.34
CA ALA A 198 -8.31 6.43 -8.51
C ALA A 198 -7.13 5.94 -9.35
N ARG A 199 -7.40 5.25 -10.47
CA ARG A 199 -6.37 4.80 -11.41
C ARG A 199 -5.55 5.97 -11.94
N SER A 200 -6.21 7.05 -12.37
CA SER A 200 -5.53 8.25 -12.88
C SER A 200 -4.66 8.90 -11.81
N ALA A 201 -5.14 8.97 -10.56
CA ALA A 201 -4.35 9.46 -9.43
C ALA A 201 -3.13 8.57 -9.15
N TYR A 202 -3.26 7.24 -9.28
CA TYR A 202 -2.12 6.31 -9.17
C TYR A 202 -1.10 6.56 -10.26
N SER A 203 -1.52 6.66 -11.53
CA SER A 203 -0.58 6.93 -12.63
C SER A 203 0.19 8.23 -12.39
N VAL A 204 -0.48 9.30 -11.95
CA VAL A 204 0.16 10.58 -11.63
C VAL A 204 1.14 10.46 -10.46
N ALA A 205 0.75 9.77 -9.38
CA ALA A 205 1.62 9.53 -8.23
C ALA A 205 2.84 8.67 -8.58
N LEU A 206 2.72 7.80 -9.59
CA LEU A 206 3.79 6.99 -10.16
C LEU A 206 4.63 7.74 -11.22
N GLY A 207 4.34 9.02 -11.47
CA GLY A 207 5.06 9.84 -12.46
C GLY A 207 4.77 9.45 -13.91
N ARG A 208 3.63 8.81 -14.17
CA ARG A 208 3.20 8.32 -15.50
C ARG A 208 1.99 9.09 -16.00
N LYS A 209 1.77 9.04 -17.31
CA LYS A 209 0.49 9.48 -17.89
C LYS A 209 -0.52 8.35 -17.74
N PRO A 210 -1.77 8.64 -17.32
CA PRO A 210 -2.83 7.64 -17.29
C PRO A 210 -2.98 6.96 -18.66
N SER A 211 -3.03 5.63 -18.67
CA SER A 211 -3.36 4.87 -19.88
C SER A 211 -4.75 5.27 -20.38
N ARG A 212 -4.95 5.28 -21.70
CA ARG A 212 -6.28 5.46 -22.29
C ARG A 212 -7.01 4.12 -22.26
N LEU A 213 -8.24 4.14 -21.73
CA LEU A 213 -9.10 2.97 -21.77
C LEU A 213 -9.65 2.78 -23.19
N PRO A 214 -9.66 1.55 -23.72
CA PRO A 214 -10.03 1.30 -25.12
C PRO A 214 -11.53 1.48 -25.38
N GLU A 215 -12.39 1.22 -24.39
CA GLU A 215 -13.85 1.30 -24.53
C GLU A 215 -14.47 1.93 -23.27
N VAL A 216 -14.95 3.16 -23.42
CA VAL A 216 -15.67 3.89 -22.36
C VAL A 216 -17.16 3.90 -22.73
N PRO A 217 -18.06 3.37 -21.89
CA PRO A 217 -19.50 3.36 -22.15
C PRO A 217 -20.05 4.78 -22.35
N ALA A 218 -21.09 4.93 -23.19
CA ALA A 218 -21.70 6.22 -23.48
C ALA A 218 -22.25 6.91 -22.22
N GLU A 219 -22.77 6.14 -21.27
CA GLU A 219 -23.27 6.60 -19.98
C GLU A 219 -22.17 7.22 -19.12
N VAL A 220 -20.97 6.65 -19.16
CA VAL A 220 -19.80 7.18 -18.44
C VAL A 220 -19.36 8.50 -19.07
N ILE A 221 -19.35 8.58 -20.41
CA ILE A 221 -19.00 9.81 -21.13
C ILE A 221 -20.01 10.92 -20.78
N ALA A 222 -21.30 10.62 -20.84
CA ALA A 222 -22.37 11.56 -20.50
C ALA A 222 -22.28 11.99 -19.03
N ALA A 223 -22.05 11.05 -18.10
CA ALA A 223 -21.91 11.35 -16.68
C ALA A 223 -20.67 12.19 -16.39
N ARG A 224 -19.55 11.98 -17.10
CA ARG A 224 -18.36 12.81 -16.97
C ARG A 224 -18.61 14.24 -17.46
N ALA A 225 -19.23 14.39 -18.63
CA ALA A 225 -19.57 15.70 -19.18
C ALA A 225 -20.56 16.48 -18.31
N ALA A 226 -21.42 15.80 -17.55
CA ALA A 226 -22.35 16.45 -16.62
C ALA A 226 -21.69 16.96 -15.32
N ASN A 227 -20.48 16.49 -15.00
CA ASN A 227 -19.73 16.86 -13.78
C ASN A 227 -18.60 17.87 -14.05
N GLU A 228 -18.35 18.22 -15.32
CA GLU A 228 -17.42 19.26 -15.77
C GLU A 228 -18.13 20.61 -15.95
#